data_AF-H6RSN1-F1
#
_entry.id   AF-H6RSN1-F1
#
_cell.length_a   1.000
_cell.length_b   1.000
_cell.length_c   1.000
_cell.angle_alpha   90.00
_cell.angle_beta   90.00
_cell.angle_gamma   90.00
#
_symmetry.space_group_name_H-M   'P 1'
#
loop_
_entity.id
_entity.type
_entity.pdbx_description
1 polymer ?
#
loop_
_entity_poly.entity_id
_entity_poly.type
_entity_poly.pdbx_seq_one_letter_code
_entity_poly.pdbx_strand_id
1 'polypeptide(L)'
;MTAPRTDSQDSQTVTEVVAAAARAAANLVPSSSVLTAGAPVSDPDTVPLPTSAAVAVTAGLSGEVSGDVVLVVSGDVVDALQNSPVGHLDVASALRPALEAAAATLGRVRVASERTEEPVAALDGLRDKGMFVAVPLLADGEHQATFALQVTLPATRNQRGSLELLRHVAMEVTVEIGRTRMTVQELLSLHPGEVVELDRAASAPADLLVNGTLIARGEVVVVDEDFGLRISEIVTDAAELGQAAS
;
A
#
# COMPACT_ATOMS: atom_id res chain seq x y z
N MET A 1 -34.93 -5.13 10.22
CA MET A 1 -34.80 -4.78 8.78
C MET A 1 -34.00 -3.49 8.74
N THR A 2 -32.74 -3.38 8.29
CA THR A 2 -31.97 -3.95 7.15
C THR A 2 -30.49 -3.67 7.55
N ALA A 3 -29.42 -4.43 7.28
CA ALA A 3 -29.01 -5.15 6.08
C ALA A 3 -27.79 -6.07 6.37
N PRO A 4 -27.68 -7.25 5.74
CA PRO A 4 -26.42 -7.93 5.48
C PRO A 4 -25.96 -7.58 4.05
N ARG A 5 -25.33 -6.42 3.84
CA ARG A 5 -24.88 -5.96 2.50
C ARG A 5 -23.36 -5.91 2.30
N THR A 6 -22.57 -5.99 3.36
CA THR A 6 -21.12 -5.77 3.31
C THR A 6 -20.36 -6.90 2.57
N ASP A 7 -20.63 -8.18 2.89
CA ASP A 7 -19.93 -9.30 2.24
C ASP A 7 -20.16 -9.38 0.72
N SER A 8 -21.36 -9.00 0.26
CA SER A 8 -21.69 -9.01 -1.16
C SER A 8 -21.03 -7.87 -1.93
N GLN A 9 -20.85 -6.69 -1.32
CA GLN A 9 -20.18 -5.56 -1.94
C GLN A 9 -18.66 -5.77 -1.99
N ASP A 10 -18.07 -6.34 -0.95
CA ASP A 10 -16.64 -6.64 -0.91
C ASP A 10 -16.28 -7.71 -1.95
N SER A 11 -17.10 -8.76 -2.07
CA SER A 11 -16.93 -9.80 -3.10
C SER A 11 -17.07 -9.28 -4.54
N GLN A 12 -18.04 -8.37 -4.79
CA GLN A 12 -18.18 -7.70 -6.09
C GLN A 12 -16.96 -6.82 -6.42
N THR A 13 -16.50 -6.03 -5.45
CA THR A 13 -15.34 -5.15 -5.61
C THR A 13 -14.09 -5.96 -5.93
N VAL A 14 -13.86 -7.08 -5.22
CA VAL A 14 -12.71 -7.95 -5.51
C VAL A 14 -12.82 -8.56 -6.90
N THR A 15 -14.00 -9.06 -7.29
CA THR A 15 -14.22 -9.64 -8.62
C THR A 15 -13.91 -8.63 -9.74
N GLU A 16 -14.31 -7.38 -9.58
CA GLU A 16 -14.01 -6.30 -10.54
C GLU A 16 -12.51 -5.98 -10.59
N VAL A 17 -11.85 -5.93 -9.44
CA VAL A 17 -10.40 -5.69 -9.34
C VAL A 17 -9.62 -6.84 -9.98
N VAL A 18 -10.01 -8.10 -9.75
CA VAL A 18 -9.36 -9.25 -10.41
C VAL A 18 -9.61 -9.25 -11.91
N ALA A 19 -10.82 -8.89 -12.36
CA ALA A 19 -11.09 -8.75 -13.79
C ALA A 19 -10.24 -7.65 -14.44
N ALA A 20 -9.97 -6.54 -13.73
CA ALA A 20 -9.04 -5.50 -14.19
C ALA A 20 -7.59 -6.02 -14.26
N ALA A 21 -7.15 -6.77 -13.24
CA ALA A 21 -5.84 -7.41 -13.22
C ALA A 21 -5.64 -8.38 -14.39
N ALA A 22 -6.65 -9.22 -14.66
CA ALA A 22 -6.65 -10.16 -15.77
C ALA A 22 -6.54 -9.46 -17.14
N ARG A 23 -7.21 -8.32 -17.33
CA ARG A 23 -7.07 -7.49 -18.54
C ARG A 23 -5.66 -6.91 -18.67
N ALA A 24 -5.06 -6.46 -17.57
CA ALA A 24 -3.70 -5.94 -17.58
C ALA A 24 -2.69 -7.04 -17.96
N ALA A 25 -2.84 -8.25 -17.41
CA ALA A 25 -2.06 -9.42 -17.83
C ALA A 25 -2.27 -9.74 -19.32
N ALA A 26 -3.53 -9.80 -19.78
CA ALA A 26 -3.86 -10.18 -21.16
C ALA A 26 -3.14 -9.33 -22.22
N ASN A 27 -2.92 -8.04 -21.97
CA ASN A 27 -2.19 -7.15 -22.87
C ASN A 27 -0.70 -7.48 -23.04
N LEU A 28 -0.13 -8.27 -22.13
CA LEU A 28 1.29 -8.61 -22.08
C LEU A 28 1.56 -10.11 -22.18
N VAL A 29 0.53 -10.96 -22.26
CA VAL A 29 0.69 -12.38 -22.56
C VAL A 29 1.09 -12.52 -24.04
N PRO A 30 2.27 -13.10 -24.35
CA PRO A 30 2.71 -13.27 -25.73
C PRO A 30 1.78 -14.21 -26.48
N SER A 31 1.02 -13.67 -27.43
CA SER A 31 0.00 -14.39 -28.20
C SER A 31 -0.02 -13.84 -29.62
N SER A 32 -0.51 -14.63 -30.57
CA SER A 32 -0.61 -14.26 -32.00
C SER A 32 -1.73 -13.26 -32.28
N SER A 33 -2.69 -13.15 -31.35
CA SER A 33 -3.87 -12.28 -31.41
C SER A 33 -4.08 -11.60 -30.05
N VAL A 34 -4.76 -10.46 -30.02
CA VAL A 34 -5.03 -9.74 -28.77
C VAL A 34 -5.96 -10.54 -27.86
N LEU A 35 -5.52 -10.78 -26.62
CA LEU A 35 -6.31 -11.48 -25.61
C LEU A 35 -7.29 -10.53 -24.92
N THR A 36 -8.52 -11.02 -24.72
CA THR A 36 -9.58 -10.31 -24.00
C THR A 36 -10.03 -11.12 -22.78
N ALA A 37 -10.18 -10.46 -21.64
CA ALA A 37 -10.69 -11.09 -20.42
C ALA A 37 -12.18 -11.42 -20.55
N GLY A 38 -12.54 -12.68 -20.29
CA GLY A 38 -13.91 -13.16 -20.24
C GLY A 38 -14.58 -12.99 -18.87
N ALA A 39 -15.62 -13.78 -18.62
CA ALA A 39 -16.39 -13.70 -17.38
C ALA A 39 -15.59 -14.29 -16.20
N PRO A 40 -15.49 -13.58 -15.06
CA PRO A 40 -14.81 -14.09 -13.87
C PRO A 40 -15.58 -15.27 -13.25
N VAL A 41 -14.84 -16.23 -12.72
CA VAL A 41 -15.32 -17.45 -12.06
C VAL A 41 -14.72 -17.50 -10.66
N SER A 42 -15.58 -17.49 -9.64
CA SER A 42 -15.15 -17.53 -8.24
C SER A 42 -15.13 -18.93 -7.65
N ASP A 43 -15.72 -19.90 -8.34
CA ASP A 43 -15.76 -21.31 -7.91
C ASP A 43 -14.53 -22.06 -8.44
N PRO A 44 -13.59 -22.47 -7.55
CA PRO A 44 -12.36 -23.16 -7.94
C PRO A 44 -12.57 -24.55 -8.56
N ASP A 45 -13.77 -25.14 -8.45
CA ASP A 45 -14.11 -26.42 -9.10
C ASP A 45 -14.58 -26.25 -10.55
N THR A 46 -14.85 -25.02 -10.98
CA THR A 46 -15.41 -24.72 -12.30
C THR A 46 -14.49 -23.86 -13.17
N VAL A 47 -13.23 -23.70 -12.76
CA VAL A 47 -12.24 -22.88 -13.45
C VAL A 47 -12.07 -23.37 -14.89
N PRO A 48 -12.41 -22.57 -15.91
CA PRO A 48 -12.20 -22.96 -17.29
C PRO A 48 -10.70 -23.04 -17.55
N LEU A 49 -10.27 -24.06 -18.27
CA LEU A 49 -8.90 -24.21 -18.78
C LEU A 49 -8.91 -24.16 -20.32
N PRO A 50 -7.82 -23.69 -20.95
CA PRO A 50 -7.63 -23.86 -22.39
C PRO A 50 -7.70 -25.34 -22.77
N THR A 51 -8.26 -25.65 -23.94
CA THR A 51 -8.35 -27.06 -24.40
C THR A 51 -6.97 -27.70 -24.55
N SER A 52 -5.97 -26.90 -24.92
CA SER A 52 -4.56 -27.27 -25.03
C SER A 52 -3.74 -26.77 -23.84
N ALA A 53 -4.29 -26.66 -22.62
CA ALA A 53 -3.56 -26.17 -21.44
C ALA A 53 -2.25 -26.97 -21.24
N ALA A 54 -1.11 -26.28 -21.38
CA ALA A 54 0.20 -26.93 -21.41
C ALA A 54 1.01 -26.64 -20.16
N VAL A 55 0.91 -25.41 -19.63
CA VAL A 55 1.78 -24.97 -18.54
C VAL A 55 1.13 -23.86 -17.72
N ALA A 56 1.41 -23.85 -16.42
CA ALA A 56 1.06 -22.76 -15.54
C ALA A 56 2.30 -22.06 -14.99
N VAL A 57 2.23 -20.73 -14.89
CA VAL A 57 3.22 -19.92 -14.21
C VAL A 57 2.61 -19.37 -12.94
N THR A 58 3.17 -19.75 -11.80
CA THR A 58 2.74 -19.35 -10.46
C THR A 58 3.70 -18.34 -9.87
N ALA A 59 3.21 -17.29 -9.21
CA ALA A 59 4.02 -16.38 -8.42
C ALA A 59 3.31 -15.95 -7.13
N GLY A 60 4.08 -15.79 -6.06
CA GLY A 60 3.57 -15.23 -4.81
C GLY A 60 3.47 -13.70 -4.88
N LEU A 61 2.44 -13.14 -4.26
CA LEU A 61 2.21 -11.71 -4.13
C LEU A 61 2.42 -11.27 -2.68
N SER A 62 3.10 -10.14 -2.49
CA SER A 62 3.34 -9.56 -1.18
C SER A 62 3.22 -8.04 -1.20
N GLY A 63 2.72 -7.44 -0.13
CA GLY A 63 2.56 -5.98 -0.03
C GLY A 63 1.22 -5.61 0.58
N GLU A 64 0.53 -4.63 -0.03
CA GLU A 64 -0.83 -4.25 0.35
C GLU A 64 -1.84 -5.38 0.13
N VAL A 65 -1.64 -6.20 -0.89
CA VAL A 65 -2.37 -7.45 -1.09
C VAL A 65 -1.37 -8.60 -1.10
N SER A 66 -1.68 -9.65 -0.36
CA SER A 66 -0.90 -10.89 -0.32
C SER A 66 -1.69 -12.04 -0.91
N GLY A 67 -1.02 -13.01 -1.50
CA GLY A 67 -1.67 -14.19 -2.07
C GLY A 67 -0.81 -14.85 -3.14
N ASP A 68 -1.43 -15.63 -4.00
CA ASP A 68 -0.77 -16.31 -5.11
C ASP A 68 -1.50 -16.00 -6.42
N VAL A 69 -0.74 -15.74 -7.48
CA VAL A 69 -1.23 -15.57 -8.85
C VAL A 69 -0.78 -16.74 -9.70
N VAL A 70 -1.68 -17.26 -10.53
CA VAL A 70 -1.44 -18.34 -11.48
C VAL A 70 -1.89 -17.90 -12.86
N LEU A 71 -1.04 -18.07 -13.86
CA LEU A 71 -1.39 -17.87 -15.25
C LEU A 71 -1.18 -19.19 -16.00
N VAL A 72 -2.27 -19.84 -16.37
CA VAL A 72 -2.26 -21.03 -17.22
C VAL A 72 -2.28 -20.60 -18.67
N VAL A 73 -1.40 -21.15 -19.50
CA VAL A 73 -1.38 -20.88 -20.95
C VAL A 73 -1.52 -22.15 -21.77
N SER A 74 -2.11 -22.01 -22.95
CA SER A 74 -2.24 -23.06 -23.96
C SER A 74 -0.89 -23.47 -24.57
N GLY A 75 -0.85 -24.65 -25.16
CA GLY A 75 0.29 -25.15 -25.92
C GLY A 75 0.63 -24.23 -27.10
N ASP A 76 -0.36 -23.61 -27.73
CA ASP A 76 -0.14 -22.67 -28.84
C ASP A 76 0.67 -21.44 -28.39
N VAL A 77 0.42 -20.93 -27.18
CA VAL A 77 1.21 -19.85 -26.58
C VAL A 77 2.63 -20.30 -26.24
N VAL A 78 2.78 -21.51 -25.70
CA VAL A 78 4.11 -22.08 -25.40
C VAL A 78 4.91 -22.27 -26.69
N ASP A 79 4.30 -22.84 -27.72
CA ASP A 79 4.94 -23.08 -29.01
C ASP A 79 5.33 -21.75 -29.68
N ALA A 80 4.51 -20.71 -29.58
CA ALA A 80 4.83 -19.37 -30.07
C ALA A 80 6.06 -18.78 -29.35
N LEU A 81 6.19 -18.99 -28.04
CA LEU A 81 7.35 -18.55 -27.25
C LEU A 81 8.63 -19.33 -27.60
N GLN A 82 8.53 -20.64 -27.77
CA GLN A 82 9.67 -21.50 -28.11
C GLN A 82 10.19 -21.23 -29.52
N ASN A 83 9.31 -20.89 -30.46
CA ASN A 83 9.64 -20.57 -31.85
C ASN A 83 9.80 -19.06 -32.11
N SER A 84 10.03 -18.27 -31.05
CA SER A 84 10.15 -16.83 -31.14
C SER A 84 11.36 -16.38 -31.98
N PRO A 85 11.23 -15.33 -32.83
CA PRO A 85 12.32 -14.84 -33.68
C PRO A 85 13.50 -14.25 -32.91
N VAL A 86 13.34 -13.94 -31.62
CA VAL A 86 14.40 -13.46 -30.73
C VAL A 86 15.14 -14.58 -29.99
N GLY A 87 14.84 -15.85 -30.30
CA GLY A 87 15.42 -17.04 -29.68
C GLY A 87 14.48 -17.74 -28.70
N HIS A 88 14.90 -18.90 -28.20
CA HIS A 88 14.12 -19.69 -27.27
C HIS A 88 13.92 -18.93 -25.95
N LEU A 89 12.68 -18.54 -25.68
CA LEU A 89 12.32 -17.79 -24.49
C LEU A 89 11.74 -18.74 -23.44
N ASP A 90 12.29 -18.69 -22.23
CA ASP A 90 11.73 -19.42 -21.08
C ASP A 90 10.32 -18.88 -20.76
N VAL A 91 9.35 -19.78 -20.62
CA VAL A 91 7.94 -19.41 -20.47
C VAL A 91 7.69 -18.59 -19.21
N ALA A 92 8.35 -18.95 -18.11
CA ALA A 92 8.19 -18.26 -16.83
C ALA A 92 8.70 -16.82 -16.93
N SER A 93 9.89 -16.66 -17.51
CA SER A 93 10.52 -15.35 -17.76
C SER A 93 9.72 -14.50 -18.75
N ALA A 94 9.13 -15.12 -19.78
CA ALA A 94 8.31 -14.46 -20.79
C ALA A 94 6.99 -13.91 -20.22
N LEU A 95 6.41 -14.60 -19.23
CA LEU A 95 5.12 -14.26 -18.63
C LEU A 95 5.25 -13.37 -17.38
N ARG A 96 6.46 -13.19 -16.83
CA ARG A 96 6.69 -12.27 -15.70
C ARG A 96 6.10 -10.87 -15.93
N PRO A 97 6.29 -10.19 -17.08
CA PRO A 97 5.71 -8.87 -17.30
C PRO A 97 4.17 -8.84 -17.20
N ALA A 98 3.49 -9.91 -17.63
CA ALA A 98 2.05 -10.03 -17.50
C ALA A 98 1.60 -10.16 -16.04
N LEU A 99 2.33 -10.95 -15.23
CA LEU A 99 2.08 -11.06 -13.80
C LEU A 99 2.33 -9.75 -13.05
N GLU A 100 3.39 -9.02 -13.40
CA GLU A 100 3.71 -7.71 -12.84
C GLU A 100 2.65 -6.66 -13.17
N ALA A 101 2.17 -6.63 -14.42
CA ALA A 101 1.10 -5.71 -14.81
C ALA A 101 -0.22 -6.01 -14.10
N ALA A 102 -0.56 -7.29 -13.90
CA ALA A 102 -1.71 -7.66 -13.07
C ALA A 102 -1.52 -7.25 -11.60
N ALA A 103 -0.34 -7.49 -11.01
CA ALA A 103 -0.06 -7.11 -9.63
C ALA A 103 -0.13 -5.58 -9.43
N ALA A 104 0.29 -4.79 -10.43
CA ALA A 104 0.22 -3.33 -10.38
C ALA A 104 -1.20 -2.78 -10.25
N THR A 105 -2.22 -3.52 -10.72
CA THR A 105 -3.63 -3.11 -10.53
C THR A 105 -4.14 -3.35 -9.11
N LEU A 106 -3.40 -4.12 -8.30
CA LEU A 106 -3.74 -4.47 -6.92
C LEU A 106 -3.15 -3.50 -5.89
N GLY A 107 -2.51 -2.41 -6.34
CA GLY A 107 -1.86 -1.42 -5.47
C GLY A 107 -0.36 -1.67 -5.32
N ARG A 108 0.20 -1.39 -4.14
CA ARG A 108 1.63 -1.58 -3.86
C ARG A 108 1.94 -3.05 -3.55
N VAL A 109 1.99 -3.85 -4.60
CA VAL A 109 2.26 -5.29 -4.54
C VAL A 109 3.56 -5.63 -5.27
N ARG A 110 4.35 -6.54 -4.69
CA ARG A 110 5.54 -7.13 -5.28
C ARG A 110 5.25 -8.57 -5.68
N VAL A 111 5.72 -8.94 -6.87
CA VAL A 111 5.66 -10.30 -7.40
C VAL A 111 6.96 -11.02 -7.01
N ALA A 112 6.84 -12.19 -6.39
CA ALA A 112 7.96 -13.06 -6.07
C ALA A 112 8.46 -13.80 -7.32
N SER A 113 9.51 -14.61 -7.18
CA SER A 113 10.00 -15.45 -8.27
C SER A 113 8.91 -16.41 -8.77
N GLU A 114 8.69 -16.38 -10.08
CA GLU A 114 7.79 -17.29 -10.75
C GLU A 114 8.32 -18.72 -10.79
N ARG A 115 7.39 -19.67 -10.83
CA ARG A 115 7.66 -21.10 -11.01
C ARG A 115 6.74 -21.67 -12.05
N THR A 116 7.24 -22.65 -12.77
CA THR A 116 6.49 -23.39 -13.77
C THR A 116 5.91 -24.66 -13.15
N GLU A 117 4.62 -24.88 -13.33
CA GLU A 117 3.88 -26.01 -12.75
C GLU A 117 2.90 -26.60 -13.77
N GLU A 118 2.45 -27.82 -13.49
CA GLU A 118 1.33 -28.44 -14.21
C GLU A 118 0.03 -27.65 -13.93
N PRO A 119 -0.80 -27.36 -14.95
CA PRO A 119 -1.99 -26.50 -14.80
C PRO A 119 -2.93 -26.86 -13.65
N VAL A 120 -3.21 -28.16 -13.49
CA VAL A 120 -4.12 -28.65 -12.44
C VAL A 120 -3.50 -28.48 -11.05
N ALA A 121 -2.21 -28.80 -10.90
CA ALA A 121 -1.51 -28.67 -9.62
C ALA A 121 -1.40 -27.21 -9.16
N ALA A 122 -1.14 -26.29 -10.10
CA ALA A 122 -1.08 -24.87 -9.81
C ALA A 122 -2.42 -24.31 -9.32
N LEU A 123 -3.53 -24.70 -9.97
CA LEU A 123 -4.88 -24.30 -9.55
C LEU A 123 -5.30 -24.93 -8.23
N ASP A 124 -4.98 -26.22 -8.01
CA ASP A 124 -5.21 -26.89 -6.73
C ASP A 124 -4.49 -26.15 -5.58
N GLY A 125 -3.29 -25.63 -5.85
CA GLY A 125 -2.51 -24.82 -4.92
C GLY A 125 -3.20 -23.51 -4.48
N LEU A 126 -4.26 -23.06 -5.17
CA LEU A 126 -5.02 -21.85 -4.83
C LEU A 126 -6.26 -22.11 -3.96
N ARG A 127 -6.77 -23.35 -3.91
CA ARG A 127 -8.12 -23.70 -3.44
C ARG A 127 -8.42 -23.36 -1.98
N ASP A 128 -7.41 -23.42 -1.11
CA ASP A 128 -7.60 -23.33 0.36
C ASP A 128 -7.01 -22.06 1.00
N LYS A 129 -6.55 -21.09 0.20
CA LYS A 129 -5.72 -19.98 0.72
C LYS A 129 -6.44 -18.65 0.92
N GLY A 130 -7.68 -18.50 0.44
CA GLY A 130 -8.46 -17.28 0.63
C GLY A 130 -9.51 -17.02 -0.45
N MET A 131 -9.73 -15.75 -0.79
CA MET A 131 -10.66 -15.37 -1.85
C MET A 131 -10.04 -15.68 -3.20
N PHE A 132 -10.76 -16.43 -4.03
CA PHE A 132 -10.30 -16.93 -5.31
C PHE A 132 -11.16 -16.36 -6.44
N VAL A 133 -10.52 -15.91 -7.51
CA VAL A 133 -11.19 -15.54 -8.76
C VAL A 133 -10.30 -15.93 -9.93
N ALA A 134 -10.87 -16.65 -10.90
CA ALA A 134 -10.25 -16.96 -12.19
C ALA A 134 -10.96 -16.22 -13.33
N VAL A 135 -10.22 -15.89 -14.37
CA VAL A 135 -10.69 -15.15 -15.53
C VAL A 135 -10.10 -15.80 -16.79
N PRO A 136 -10.93 -16.34 -17.69
CA PRO A 136 -10.45 -16.86 -18.97
C PRO A 136 -10.01 -15.71 -19.87
N LEU A 137 -8.93 -15.90 -20.62
CA LEU A 137 -8.38 -14.98 -21.60
C LEU A 137 -8.58 -15.56 -22.99
N LEU A 138 -9.33 -14.84 -23.81
CA LEU A 138 -9.81 -15.31 -25.10
C LEU A 138 -9.15 -14.52 -26.24
N ALA A 139 -8.69 -15.21 -27.27
CA ALA A 139 -8.26 -14.61 -28.52
C ALA A 139 -9.17 -15.11 -29.64
N ASP A 140 -9.80 -14.19 -30.38
CA ASP A 140 -10.73 -14.52 -31.47
C ASP A 140 -11.87 -15.47 -31.06
N GLY A 141 -12.24 -15.47 -29.77
CA GLY A 141 -13.25 -16.34 -29.18
C GLY A 141 -12.72 -17.69 -28.67
N GLU A 142 -11.45 -18.00 -28.91
CA GLU A 142 -10.79 -19.21 -28.41
C GLU A 142 -10.09 -18.97 -27.07
N HIS A 143 -10.17 -19.96 -26.18
CA HIS A 143 -9.59 -19.87 -24.86
C HIS A 143 -8.11 -20.23 -24.88
N GLN A 144 -7.24 -19.22 -24.78
CA GLN A 144 -5.80 -19.40 -24.89
C GLN A 144 -5.05 -19.35 -23.56
N ALA A 145 -5.62 -18.73 -22.53
CA ALA A 145 -5.02 -18.67 -21.19
C ALA A 145 -6.06 -18.48 -20.09
N THR A 146 -5.77 -18.93 -18.87
CA THR A 146 -6.58 -18.65 -17.67
C THR A 146 -5.74 -17.89 -16.66
N PHE A 147 -6.18 -16.70 -16.29
CA PHE A 147 -5.60 -15.93 -15.17
C PHE A 147 -6.38 -16.26 -13.89
N ALA A 148 -5.72 -16.81 -12.89
CA ALA A 148 -6.30 -17.10 -11.59
C ALA A 148 -5.55 -16.36 -10.50
N LEU A 149 -6.30 -15.78 -9.57
CA LEU A 149 -5.76 -15.02 -8.47
C LEU A 149 -6.42 -15.47 -7.17
N GLN A 150 -5.60 -15.86 -6.23
CA GLN A 150 -5.99 -15.99 -4.83
C GLN A 150 -5.44 -14.78 -4.08
N VAL A 151 -6.34 -14.02 -3.46
CA VAL A 151 -5.96 -12.94 -2.55
C VAL A 151 -6.38 -13.25 -1.14
N THR A 152 -5.49 -12.97 -0.21
CA THR A 152 -5.82 -12.79 1.19
C THR A 152 -5.85 -11.29 1.40
N LEU A 153 -7.06 -10.72 1.46
CA LEU A 153 -7.21 -9.32 1.84
C LEU A 153 -6.52 -9.12 3.18
N PRO A 154 -5.64 -8.11 3.35
CA PRO A 154 -5.17 -7.77 4.68
C PRO A 154 -6.41 -7.43 5.50
N ALA A 155 -6.70 -8.22 6.55
CA ALA A 155 -7.64 -7.79 7.58
C ALA A 155 -7.23 -6.39 7.98
N THR A 156 -8.08 -5.40 7.73
CA THR A 156 -7.81 -3.96 7.72
C THR A 156 -6.76 -3.62 8.77
N ARG A 157 -5.48 -3.62 8.38
CA ARG A 157 -4.41 -3.51 9.37
C ARG A 157 -4.32 -2.03 9.68
N ASN A 158 -5.15 -1.64 10.66
CA ASN A 158 -5.21 -0.31 11.23
C ASN A 158 -3.79 0.26 11.31
N GLN A 159 -3.56 1.39 10.65
CA GLN A 159 -2.35 2.23 10.78
C GLN A 159 -2.00 2.57 12.24
N ARG A 160 -2.91 2.27 13.18
CA ARG A 160 -2.70 2.28 14.64
C ARG A 160 -1.45 1.51 15.08
N GLY A 161 -1.09 0.39 14.44
CA GLY A 161 0.05 -0.42 14.91
C GLY A 161 1.41 0.30 14.89
N SER A 162 1.67 1.16 13.90
CA SER A 162 2.92 1.92 13.81
C SER A 162 2.94 3.14 14.73
N LEU A 163 1.78 3.75 15.00
CA LEU A 163 1.66 4.84 15.97
C LEU A 163 1.68 4.32 17.42
N GLU A 164 1.18 3.11 17.70
CA GLU A 164 1.20 2.46 19.01
C GLU A 164 2.64 2.29 19.56
N LEU A 165 3.60 2.00 18.69
CA LEU A 165 5.02 1.92 19.05
C LEU A 165 5.61 3.28 19.47
N LEU A 166 5.10 4.38 18.90
CA LEU A 166 5.58 5.73 19.18
C LEU A 166 4.89 6.39 20.40
N ARG A 167 3.84 5.78 20.97
CA ARG A 167 3.07 6.34 22.10
C ARG A 167 3.88 6.56 23.37
N HIS A 168 4.99 5.84 23.53
CA HIS A 168 5.82 5.87 24.73
C HIS A 168 7.16 6.60 24.54
N VAL A 169 7.33 7.30 23.42
CA VAL A 169 8.55 8.08 23.18
C VAL A 169 8.46 9.37 24.02
N ALA A 170 9.37 9.49 24.99
CA ALA A 170 9.53 10.73 25.74
C ALA A 170 10.18 11.80 24.85
N MET A 171 9.65 13.02 24.91
CA MET A 171 10.15 14.17 24.16
C MET A 171 10.37 15.35 25.10
N GLU A 172 11.39 16.15 24.83
CA GLU A 172 11.59 17.41 25.54
C GLU A 172 10.58 18.45 25.03
N VAL A 173 9.91 19.10 25.97
CA VAL A 173 8.92 20.12 25.70
C VAL A 173 9.36 21.42 26.39
N THR A 174 9.37 22.51 25.64
CA THR A 174 9.74 23.84 26.14
C THR A 174 8.51 24.74 26.18
N VAL A 175 8.26 25.38 27.31
CA VAL A 175 7.27 26.46 27.42
C VAL A 175 8.01 27.79 27.33
N GLU A 176 7.62 28.64 26.39
CA GLU A 176 8.30 29.89 26.13
C GLU A 176 7.36 31.10 26.27
N ILE A 177 7.72 32.01 27.18
CA ILE A 177 6.95 33.23 27.46
C ILE A 177 7.23 34.31 26.41
N GLY A 178 8.43 34.35 25.82
CA GLY A 178 8.80 35.32 24.79
C GLY A 178 10.29 35.27 24.48
N ARG A 179 10.70 35.95 23.39
CA ARG A 179 12.10 36.08 22.98
C ARG A 179 12.48 37.55 22.89
N THR A 180 13.75 37.84 22.78
CA THR A 180 14.20 39.17 22.34
C THR A 180 15.52 39.03 21.62
N ARG A 181 15.87 40.01 20.79
CA ARG A 181 17.16 40.07 20.11
C ARG A 181 17.98 41.20 20.72
N MET A 182 19.21 40.90 21.06
CA MET A 182 20.16 41.86 21.60
C MET A 182 21.53 41.68 20.94
N THR A 183 22.32 42.75 20.91
CA THR A 183 23.72 42.71 20.53
C THR A 183 24.56 41.97 21.57
N VAL A 184 25.73 41.48 21.16
CA VAL A 184 26.68 40.83 22.07
C VAL A 184 27.07 41.76 23.23
N GLN A 185 27.21 43.06 22.96
CA GLN A 185 27.55 44.05 23.98
C GLN A 185 26.46 44.18 25.05
N GLU A 186 25.19 44.25 24.65
CA GLU A 186 24.05 44.30 25.58
C GLU A 186 23.99 43.03 26.44
N LEU A 187 24.15 41.85 25.83
CA LEU A 187 24.14 40.57 26.56
C LEU A 187 25.25 40.50 27.62
N LEU A 188 26.46 40.96 27.29
CA LEU A 188 27.61 40.96 28.21
C LEU A 188 27.50 42.05 29.30
N SER A 189 26.60 43.02 29.13
CA SER A 189 26.37 44.09 30.10
C SER A 189 25.35 43.72 31.17
N LEU A 190 24.64 42.60 30.99
CA LEU A 190 23.59 42.15 31.91
C LEU A 190 24.10 41.97 33.34
N HIS A 191 23.40 42.57 34.30
CA HIS A 191 23.70 42.42 35.72
C HIS A 191 22.45 42.13 36.57
N PRO A 192 22.60 41.57 37.79
CA PRO A 192 21.46 41.34 38.68
C PRO A 192 20.63 42.60 38.88
N GLY A 193 19.31 42.47 38.75
CA GLY A 193 18.35 43.58 38.87
C GLY A 193 18.00 44.28 37.55
N GLU A 194 18.68 43.95 36.45
CA GLU A 194 18.33 44.46 35.13
C GLU A 194 17.06 43.79 34.57
N VAL A 195 16.21 44.57 33.91
CA VAL A 195 14.94 44.11 33.33
C VAL A 195 15.09 44.04 31.82
N VAL A 196 14.91 42.85 31.25
CA VAL A 196 14.97 42.62 29.81
C VAL A 196 13.55 42.58 29.24
N GLU A 197 13.25 43.46 28.30
CA GLU A 197 11.98 43.46 27.59
C GLU A 197 11.93 42.36 26.52
N LEU A 198 10.83 41.62 26.49
CA LEU A 198 10.57 40.56 25.51
C LEU A 198 9.69 41.08 24.36
N ASP A 199 9.73 40.39 23.22
CA ASP A 199 8.97 40.69 22.00
C ASP A 199 7.48 40.27 22.07
N ARG A 200 6.94 40.08 23.28
CA ARG A 200 5.59 39.58 23.51
C ARG A 200 4.83 40.41 24.54
N ALA A 201 3.56 40.70 24.25
CA ALA A 201 2.67 41.37 25.18
C ALA A 201 2.32 40.45 26.37
N ALA A 202 2.23 41.00 27.58
CA ALA A 202 1.96 40.23 28.80
C ALA A 202 0.63 39.44 28.78
N SER A 203 -0.33 39.84 27.95
CA SER A 203 -1.62 39.16 27.77
C SER A 203 -1.62 38.13 26.64
N ALA A 204 -0.53 37.98 25.91
CA ALA A 204 -0.43 36.99 24.85
C ALA A 204 -0.14 35.60 25.43
N PRO A 205 -0.68 34.52 24.82
CA PRO A 205 -0.39 33.17 25.29
C PRO A 205 1.10 32.84 25.12
N ALA A 206 1.63 31.98 25.97
CA ALA A 206 2.95 31.37 25.84
C ALA A 206 2.94 30.27 24.78
N ASP A 207 4.10 30.03 24.17
CA ASP A 207 4.30 29.00 23.16
C ASP A 207 4.74 27.68 23.81
N LEU A 208 4.20 26.57 23.31
CA LEU A 208 4.65 25.22 23.64
C LEU A 208 5.41 24.66 22.45
N LEU A 209 6.68 24.35 22.64
CA LEU A 209 7.56 23.84 21.61
C LEU A 209 7.99 22.41 21.91
N VAL A 210 8.16 21.61 20.87
CA VAL A 210 8.82 20.30 20.92
C VAL A 210 9.98 20.34 19.95
N ASN A 211 11.20 20.12 20.44
CA ASN A 211 12.42 20.23 19.64
C ASN A 211 12.54 21.56 18.86
N GLY A 212 12.04 22.66 19.44
CA GLY A 212 12.05 23.99 18.83
C GLY A 212 10.92 24.26 17.83
N THR A 213 10.05 23.31 17.56
CA THR A 213 8.86 23.49 16.72
C THR A 213 7.64 23.85 17.57
N LEU A 214 6.92 24.91 17.22
CA LEU A 214 5.69 25.31 17.89
C LEU A 214 4.59 24.26 17.66
N ILE A 215 4.05 23.70 18.74
CA ILE A 215 2.97 22.70 18.69
C ILE A 215 1.65 23.20 19.27
N ALA A 216 1.69 24.15 20.21
CA ALA A 216 0.51 24.69 20.87
C ALA A 216 0.79 26.06 21.47
N ARG A 217 -0.27 26.75 21.87
CA ARG A 217 -0.23 27.98 22.65
C ARG A 217 -1.10 27.81 23.90
N GLY A 218 -0.76 28.52 24.96
CA GLY A 218 -1.49 28.43 26.21
C GLY A 218 -1.22 29.58 27.17
N GLU A 219 -2.00 29.62 28.24
CA GLU A 219 -1.82 30.59 29.31
C GLU A 219 -1.02 29.95 30.45
N VAL A 220 0.01 30.66 30.93
CA VAL A 220 0.76 30.22 32.11
C VAL A 220 -0.15 30.40 33.33
N VAL A 221 -0.36 29.31 34.06
CA VAL A 221 -1.18 29.26 35.27
C VAL A 221 -0.32 28.77 36.43
N VAL A 222 -0.76 29.04 37.66
CA VAL A 222 -0.16 28.46 38.86
C VAL A 222 -1.17 27.51 39.47
N VAL A 223 -0.76 26.27 39.71
CA VAL A 223 -1.57 25.22 40.32
C VAL A 223 -0.76 24.61 41.44
N ASP A 224 -1.30 24.62 42.67
CA ASP A 224 -0.63 24.05 43.85
C ASP A 224 0.82 24.56 44.06
N GLU A 225 1.04 25.86 43.81
CA GLU A 225 2.35 26.54 43.86
C GLU A 225 3.32 26.20 42.72
N ASP A 226 2.94 25.30 41.81
CA ASP A 226 3.70 24.96 40.61
C ASP A 226 3.23 25.72 39.37
N PHE A 227 4.16 26.03 38.47
CA PHE A 227 3.80 26.59 37.15
C PHE A 227 3.21 25.50 36.25
N GLY A 228 2.11 25.83 35.59
CA GLY A 228 1.47 25.02 34.56
C GLY A 228 1.17 25.82 33.30
N LEU A 229 0.84 25.12 32.21
CA LEU A 229 0.38 25.73 30.97
C LEU A 229 -1.01 25.21 30.64
N ARG A 230 -2.00 26.10 30.61
CA ARG A 230 -3.35 25.79 30.13
C ARG A 230 -3.38 25.99 28.62
N ILE A 231 -3.44 24.90 27.86
CA ILE A 231 -3.51 24.92 26.40
C ILE A 231 -4.78 25.66 25.95
N SER A 232 -4.61 26.68 25.10
CA SER A 232 -5.69 27.46 24.49
C SER A 232 -5.87 27.12 23.01
N GLU A 233 -4.78 26.78 22.30
CA GLU A 233 -4.78 26.48 20.87
C GLU A 233 -3.74 25.39 20.58
N ILE A 234 -4.06 24.43 19.71
CA ILE A 234 -3.11 23.46 19.16
C ILE A 234 -2.82 23.86 17.72
N VAL A 235 -1.54 24.00 17.38
CA VAL A 235 -1.12 24.35 16.02
C VAL A 235 -1.11 23.07 15.19
N THR A 236 -2.10 22.91 14.31
CA THR A 236 -2.25 21.73 13.47
C THR A 236 -1.40 21.82 12.20
N ASP A 237 -0.10 21.55 12.29
CA ASP A 237 0.76 21.29 11.12
C ASP A 237 1.28 19.85 11.15
N ALA A 238 0.35 18.89 11.11
CA ALA A 238 0.66 17.48 10.93
C ALA A 238 1.20 17.16 9.52
N ALA A 239 1.26 18.14 8.61
CA ALA A 239 1.65 17.95 7.21
C ALA A 239 3.16 18.09 6.96
N GLU A 240 3.95 18.74 7.83
CA GLU A 240 5.33 19.13 7.51
C GLU A 240 6.43 18.41 8.32
N LEU A 241 6.07 17.61 9.34
CA LEU A 241 7.04 16.89 10.17
C LEU A 241 7.79 15.73 9.46
N GLY A 242 7.49 15.48 8.17
CA GLY A 242 8.13 14.43 7.36
C GLY A 242 9.24 14.90 6.41
N GLN A 243 9.50 16.21 6.26
CA GLN A 243 10.40 16.72 5.21
C GLN A 243 11.76 17.24 5.69
N ALA A 244 12.08 17.20 6.99
CA ALA A 244 13.33 17.74 7.53
C ALA A 244 14.48 16.73 7.69
N ALA A 245 14.42 15.56 7.07
CA ALA A 245 15.51 14.59 7.08
C ALA A 245 15.79 14.07 5.65
N SER A 246 16.48 14.87 4.86
CA SER A 246 17.16 14.47 3.62
C SER A 246 18.39 15.33 3.42
#